data_AF-A0A3A0CYB1-F1
#
_entry.id   AF-A0A3A0CYB1-F1
#
_cell.length_a   1.000
_cell.length_b   1.000
_cell.length_c   1.000
_cell.angle_alpha   90.00
_cell.angle_beta   90.00
_cell.angle_gamma   90.00
#
_symmetry.space_group_name_H-M   'P 1'
#
loop_
_entity.id
_entity.type
_entity.pdbx_description
1 polymer ?
#
loop_
_entity_poly.entity_id
_entity_poly.type
_entity_poly.pdbx_seq_one_letter_code
_entity_poly.pdbx_strand_id
1 'polypeptide(L)'
;MQVSGKLVILITLGVALAMSGGAWWYRFEASRRAADFWGPEAARLLVDSDRVELVVLAESPAEDATDAVAGLPVAARHDLTGRRGLTHLRHALTQDAHFDWSGRRTTTLAANGPWKYALRFSGGDATLVVLLPDGMHELGRLAPGAGGAEALVHVLPCPRLAGPLRRYFTDEGLLSGKPPR
;
A
#
# COMPACT_ATOMS: atom_id res chain seq x y z
N MET A 1 -11.76 55.82 -8.84
CA MET A 1 -10.92 55.24 -7.76
C MET A 1 -9.69 54.63 -8.40
N GLN A 2 -8.52 55.26 -8.32
CA GLN A 2 -7.27 54.67 -8.83
C GLN A 2 -6.83 53.58 -7.85
N VAL A 3 -6.95 52.32 -8.26
CA VAL A 3 -6.43 51.21 -7.46
C VAL A 3 -4.90 51.31 -7.50
N SER A 4 -4.28 51.54 -6.35
CA SER A 4 -2.82 51.59 -6.23
C SER A 4 -2.22 50.25 -6.65
N GLY A 5 -1.26 50.23 -7.58
CA GLY A 5 -0.60 49.00 -8.03
C GLY A 5 0.03 48.19 -6.89
N LYS A 6 0.47 48.88 -5.83
CA LYS A 6 0.94 48.24 -4.58
C LYS A 6 -0.14 47.40 -3.91
N LEU A 7 -1.39 47.86 -3.91
CA LEU A 7 -2.53 47.15 -3.32
C LEU A 7 -2.84 45.87 -4.11
N VAL A 8 -2.79 45.95 -5.45
CA VAL A 8 -2.98 44.77 -6.32
C VAL A 8 -1.90 43.72 -6.04
N ILE A 9 -0.63 44.13 -5.94
CA ILE A 9 0.48 43.21 -5.64
C ILE A 9 0.27 42.54 -4.28
N LEU A 10 -0.10 43.29 -3.24
CA LEU A 10 -0.31 42.74 -1.90
C LEU A 10 -1.48 41.75 -1.85
N ILE A 11 -2.59 42.05 -2.53
CA ILE A 11 -3.74 41.14 -2.61
C ILE A 11 -3.36 39.85 -3.34
N THR A 12 -2.73 39.96 -4.51
CA THR A 12 -2.32 38.78 -5.29
C THR A 12 -1.33 37.92 -4.51
N LEU A 13 -0.37 38.52 -3.81
CA LEU A 13 0.55 37.81 -2.95
C LEU A 13 -0.19 37.11 -1.80
N GLY A 14 -1.13 37.80 -1.15
CA GLY A 14 -1.95 37.23 -0.08
C GLY A 14 -2.77 36.02 -0.54
N VAL A 15 -3.41 36.11 -1.71
CA VAL A 15 -4.17 34.99 -2.30
C VAL A 15 -3.24 33.83 -2.64
N ALA A 16 -2.08 34.10 -3.24
CA ALA A 16 -1.12 33.05 -3.58
C ALA A 16 -0.62 32.29 -2.34
N LEU A 17 -0.32 33.01 -1.25
CA LEU A 17 0.07 32.39 0.03
C LEU A 17 -1.07 31.57 0.63
N ALA A 18 -2.30 32.09 0.61
CA ALA A 18 -3.47 31.36 1.11
C ALA A 18 -3.72 30.07 0.33
N MET A 19 -3.64 30.11 -1.01
CA MET A 19 -3.79 28.92 -1.86
C MET A 19 -2.66 27.91 -1.64
N SER A 20 -1.42 28.37 -1.52
CA SER A 20 -0.26 27.51 -1.24
C SER A 20 -0.40 26.80 0.12
N GLY A 21 -0.72 27.56 1.17
CA GLY A 21 -0.96 27.01 2.50
C GLY A 21 -2.13 26.03 2.54
N GLY A 22 -3.23 26.36 1.86
CA GLY A 22 -4.39 25.48 1.73
C GLY A 22 -4.08 24.16 1.02
N ALA A 23 -3.33 24.22 -0.09
CA ALA A 23 -2.92 23.02 -0.82
C ALA A 23 -1.99 22.12 0.02
N TRP A 24 -1.06 22.73 0.77
CA TRP A 24 -0.18 21.99 1.67
C TRP A 24 -0.95 21.31 2.80
N TRP A 25 -1.85 22.04 3.47
CA TRP A 25 -2.69 21.49 4.53
C TRP A 25 -3.56 20.34 4.05
N TYR A 26 -4.21 20.50 2.88
CA TYR A 26 -5.02 19.45 2.27
C TYR A 26 -4.21 18.19 1.99
N ARG A 27 -3.01 18.33 1.42
CA ARG A 27 -2.11 17.19 1.17
C ARG A 27 -1.68 16.49 2.46
N PHE A 28 -1.38 17.26 3.49
CA PHE A 28 -0.98 16.71 4.79
C PHE A 28 -2.11 15.89 5.42
N GLU A 29 -3.33 16.43 5.46
CA GLU A 29 -4.49 15.71 6.01
C GLU A 29 -4.86 14.48 5.17
N ALA A 30 -4.61 14.52 3.84
CA ALA A 30 -4.92 13.42 2.94
C ALA A 30 -3.98 12.20 3.06
N SER A 31 -2.83 12.32 3.73
CA SER A 31 -1.86 11.22 3.89
C SER A 31 -1.43 10.96 5.34
N ARG A 32 -1.96 11.70 6.32
CA ARG A 32 -1.51 11.61 7.72
C ARG A 32 -1.75 10.22 8.29
N ARG A 33 -2.96 9.66 8.16
CA ARG A 33 -3.27 8.36 8.77
C ARG A 33 -2.54 7.22 8.08
N ALA A 34 -2.33 7.32 6.77
CA ALA A 34 -1.48 6.40 6.04
C ALA A 34 -0.03 6.45 6.55
N ALA A 35 0.55 7.63 6.71
CA ALA A 35 1.89 7.78 7.28
C ALA A 35 1.98 7.16 8.70
N ASP A 36 0.98 7.40 9.55
CA ASP A 36 0.93 6.82 10.90
C ASP A 36 0.76 5.28 10.88
N PHE A 37 -0.03 4.76 9.93
CA PHE A 37 -0.26 3.32 9.78
C PHE A 37 0.96 2.58 9.26
N TRP A 38 1.69 3.15 8.30
CA TRP A 38 2.92 2.57 7.77
C TRP A 38 4.12 2.82 8.71
N GLY A 39 4.13 3.92 9.45
CA GLY A 39 5.30 4.34 10.21
C GLY A 39 6.50 4.66 9.30
N PRO A 40 7.60 5.18 9.87
CA PRO A 40 8.68 5.77 9.09
C PRO A 40 9.41 4.76 8.20
N GLU A 41 9.73 3.58 8.71
CA GLU A 41 10.49 2.56 7.99
C GLU A 41 9.68 1.92 6.86
N ALA A 42 8.46 1.49 7.15
CA ALA A 42 7.62 0.86 6.13
C ALA A 42 7.17 1.88 5.07
N ALA A 43 6.87 3.12 5.45
CA ALA A 43 6.57 4.18 4.48
C ALA A 43 7.74 4.43 3.55
N ARG A 44 8.98 4.45 4.06
CA ARG A 44 10.18 4.58 3.23
C ARG A 44 10.33 3.42 2.25
N LEU A 45 10.17 2.17 2.69
CA LEU A 45 10.19 1.01 1.79
C LEU A 45 9.06 1.07 0.74
N LEU A 46 7.88 1.51 1.14
CA LEU A 46 6.73 1.62 0.27
C LEU A 46 6.89 2.72 -0.80
N VAL A 47 7.74 3.71 -0.60
CA VAL A 47 8.05 4.74 -1.61
C VAL A 47 9.32 4.41 -2.39
N ASP A 48 10.40 4.02 -1.70
CA ASP A 48 11.76 3.98 -2.24
C ASP A 48 12.38 2.56 -2.32
N SER A 49 11.62 1.48 -2.12
CA SER A 49 12.23 0.14 -2.19
C SER A 49 12.82 -0.18 -3.56
N ASP A 50 14.00 -0.80 -3.57
CA ASP A 50 14.72 -1.20 -4.78
C ASP A 50 13.98 -2.30 -5.55
N ARG A 51 13.33 -3.22 -4.81
CA ARG A 51 12.64 -4.37 -5.38
C ARG A 51 11.24 -4.52 -4.82
N VAL A 52 10.31 -4.86 -5.69
CA VAL A 52 8.91 -5.13 -5.36
C VAL A 52 8.48 -6.43 -6.01
N GLU A 53 7.98 -7.36 -5.22
CA GLU A 53 7.50 -8.66 -5.69
C GLU A 53 6.05 -8.86 -5.30
N LEU A 54 5.25 -9.39 -6.22
CA LEU A 54 3.97 -10.01 -5.91
C LEU A 54 4.18 -11.51 -5.73
N VAL A 55 3.79 -12.00 -4.56
CA VAL A 55 3.94 -13.39 -4.16
C VAL A 55 2.54 -14.00 -4.06
N VAL A 56 2.32 -15.10 -4.76
CA VAL A 56 1.09 -15.90 -4.63
C VAL A 56 1.33 -16.93 -3.55
N LEU A 57 0.45 -16.96 -2.54
CA LEU A 57 0.54 -17.83 -1.38
C LEU A 57 -0.15 -19.16 -1.65
N ALA A 58 0.45 -20.27 -1.22
CA ALA A 58 -0.13 -21.59 -1.34
C ALA A 58 -1.12 -21.86 -0.19
N GLU A 59 -2.20 -22.60 -0.45
CA GLU A 59 -3.19 -23.00 0.56
C GLU A 59 -2.68 -24.09 1.50
N SER A 60 -1.71 -24.89 1.04
CA SER A 60 -1.06 -25.93 1.81
C SER A 60 0.44 -25.82 1.58
N PRO A 61 1.29 -26.07 2.58
CA PRO A 61 2.70 -26.30 2.34
C PRO A 61 2.82 -27.43 1.32
N ALA A 62 3.38 -27.13 0.15
CA ALA A 62 3.85 -28.20 -0.73
C ALA A 62 5.00 -28.90 0.01
N GLU A 63 5.13 -30.23 -0.13
CA GLU A 63 6.19 -31.01 0.53
C GLU A 63 7.61 -30.48 0.23
N ASP A 64 7.77 -29.72 -0.86
CA ASP A 64 9.03 -29.09 -1.29
C ASP A 64 9.10 -27.56 -1.11
N ALA A 65 8.16 -26.94 -0.37
CA ALA A 65 8.14 -25.49 -0.18
C ALA A 65 9.27 -25.03 0.76
N THR A 66 10.49 -24.91 0.23
CA THR A 66 11.64 -24.29 0.90
C THR A 66 11.53 -22.77 0.96
N ASP A 67 10.58 -22.20 0.23
CA ASP A 67 10.38 -20.76 0.12
C ASP A 67 9.08 -20.32 0.81
N ALA A 68 9.23 -19.42 1.78
CA ALA A 68 8.14 -18.90 2.59
C ALA A 68 8.23 -17.38 2.74
N VAL A 69 7.09 -16.70 2.71
CA VAL A 69 6.98 -15.27 3.04
C VAL A 69 6.17 -15.14 4.32
N ALA A 70 6.80 -14.57 5.36
CA ALA A 70 6.19 -14.48 6.70
C ALA A 70 5.78 -15.83 7.31
N GLY A 71 6.42 -16.93 6.90
CA GLY A 71 6.03 -18.29 7.32
C GLY A 71 4.87 -18.88 6.54
N LEU A 72 4.35 -18.19 5.52
CA LEU A 72 3.36 -18.72 4.60
C LEU A 72 4.04 -19.32 3.36
N PRO A 73 3.65 -20.52 2.90
CA PRO A 73 4.23 -21.17 1.74
C PRO A 73 3.96 -20.37 0.46
N VAL A 74 4.96 -20.31 -0.42
CA VAL A 74 4.88 -19.57 -1.68
C VAL A 74 4.53 -20.52 -2.82
N ALA A 75 3.49 -20.19 -3.59
CA ALA A 75 3.13 -20.88 -4.83
C ALA A 75 3.84 -20.29 -6.05
N ALA A 76 3.92 -18.96 -6.13
CA ALA A 76 4.57 -18.26 -7.25
C ALA A 76 5.11 -16.89 -6.83
N ARG A 77 6.10 -16.39 -7.56
CA ARG A 77 6.65 -15.04 -7.40
C ARG A 77 6.66 -14.31 -8.74
N HIS A 78 6.30 -13.04 -8.69
CA HIS A 78 6.33 -12.16 -9.84
C HIS A 78 7.06 -10.87 -9.46
N ASP A 79 8.11 -10.55 -10.21
CA ASP A 79 8.80 -9.28 -10.05
C ASP A 79 7.96 -8.14 -10.65
N LEU A 80 7.68 -7.13 -9.82
CA LEU A 80 7.00 -5.90 -10.18
C LEU A 80 7.96 -4.73 -10.35
N THR A 81 9.25 -4.92 -10.08
CA THR A 81 10.27 -3.87 -10.14
C THR A 81 10.30 -3.27 -11.55
N GLY A 82 10.14 -1.95 -11.63
CA GLY A 82 10.13 -1.22 -12.90
C GLY A 82 8.89 -1.43 -13.78
N ARG A 83 7.87 -2.21 -13.35
CA ARG A 83 6.64 -2.37 -14.12
C ARG A 83 5.84 -1.07 -14.17
N ARG A 84 5.15 -0.86 -15.30
CA ARG A 84 4.20 0.26 -15.45
C ARG A 84 3.16 0.16 -14.34
N GLY A 85 2.72 1.30 -13.80
CA GLY A 85 1.70 1.33 -12.75
C GLY A 85 2.21 1.10 -11.31
N LEU A 86 3.45 0.66 -11.10
CA LEU A 86 4.02 0.51 -9.75
C LEU A 86 4.00 1.84 -8.97
N THR A 87 4.32 2.96 -9.62
CA THR A 87 4.22 4.29 -8.99
C THR A 87 2.80 4.60 -8.54
N HIS A 88 1.79 4.24 -9.33
CA HIS A 88 0.38 4.42 -8.94
C HIS A 88 -0.02 3.49 -7.81
N LEU A 89 0.47 2.24 -7.80
CA LEU A 89 0.26 1.30 -6.70
C LEU A 89 0.82 1.87 -5.39
N ARG A 90 2.08 2.32 -5.39
CA ARG A 90 2.72 2.94 -4.22
C ARG A 90 1.94 4.15 -3.73
N HIS A 91 1.53 5.02 -4.65
CA HIS A 91 0.74 6.20 -4.31
C HIS A 91 -0.63 5.85 -3.73
N ALA A 92 -1.33 4.86 -4.30
CA ALA A 92 -2.63 4.44 -3.80
C ALA A 92 -2.54 3.83 -2.39
N LEU A 93 -1.41 3.20 -2.05
CA LEU A 93 -1.14 2.69 -0.70
C LEU A 93 -0.82 3.79 0.33
N THR A 94 -0.46 5.01 -0.10
CA THR A 94 -0.14 6.14 0.80
C THR A 94 -1.27 7.17 0.96
N GLN A 95 -2.40 7.00 0.29
CA GLN A 95 -3.52 7.94 0.37
C GLN A 95 -4.63 7.47 1.32
N ASP A 96 -5.00 8.33 2.28
CA ASP A 96 -6.01 8.04 3.29
C ASP A 96 -7.37 7.71 2.68
N ALA A 97 -7.69 8.30 1.53
CA ALA A 97 -9.00 8.18 0.88
C ALA A 97 -9.33 6.77 0.40
N HIS A 98 -8.34 5.87 0.29
CA HIS A 98 -8.54 4.48 -0.13
C HIS A 98 -8.89 3.54 1.02
N PHE A 99 -8.70 3.98 2.26
CA PHE A 99 -8.83 3.17 3.47
C PHE A 99 -10.07 3.54 4.27
N ASP A 100 -10.69 2.51 4.85
CA ASP A 100 -11.63 2.69 5.95
C ASP A 100 -10.88 2.57 7.27
N TRP A 101 -10.51 3.74 7.80
CA TRP A 101 -9.77 3.87 9.04
C TRP A 101 -10.55 3.40 10.28
N SER A 102 -11.88 3.37 10.22
CA SER A 102 -12.72 2.93 11.35
C SER A 102 -12.70 1.41 11.54
N GLY A 103 -12.44 0.65 10.47
CA GLY A 103 -12.34 -0.80 10.49
C GLY A 103 -10.93 -1.35 10.76
N ARG A 104 -9.97 -0.49 11.16
CA ARG A 104 -8.60 -0.91 11.48
C ARG A 104 -8.61 -1.92 12.63
N ARG A 105 -7.92 -3.04 12.46
CA ARG A 105 -7.79 -4.09 13.49
C ARG A 105 -6.40 -4.72 13.46
N THR A 106 -6.05 -5.44 14.52
CA THR A 106 -4.83 -6.24 14.59
C THR A 106 -5.23 -7.70 14.82
N THR A 107 -4.63 -8.61 14.06
CA THR A 107 -4.84 -10.05 14.18
C THR A 107 -3.51 -10.78 14.15
N THR A 108 -3.48 -12.03 14.57
CA THR A 108 -2.34 -12.93 14.36
C THR A 108 -2.40 -13.55 12.95
N LEU A 109 -1.23 -13.84 12.39
CA LEU A 109 -1.07 -14.48 11.10
C LEU A 109 -1.40 -15.97 11.21
N ALA A 110 -2.60 -16.35 10.78
CA ALA A 110 -2.97 -17.76 10.66
C ALA A 110 -2.48 -18.33 9.33
N ALA A 111 -1.92 -19.55 9.36
CA ALA A 111 -1.50 -20.28 8.16
C ALA A 111 -2.65 -20.47 7.15
N ASN A 112 -3.87 -20.70 7.66
CA ASN A 112 -5.10 -20.83 6.86
C ASN A 112 -5.92 -19.54 6.83
N GLY A 113 -5.26 -18.38 6.92
CA GLY A 113 -5.90 -17.07 6.83
C GLY A 113 -6.48 -16.79 5.44
N PRO A 114 -7.24 -15.69 5.27
CA PRO A 114 -7.84 -15.31 3.99
C PRO A 114 -6.83 -14.83 2.94
N TRP A 115 -5.54 -14.80 3.27
CA TRP A 115 -4.46 -14.22 2.47
C TRP A 115 -4.14 -15.12 1.27
N LYS A 116 -4.25 -14.58 0.06
CA LYS A 116 -3.88 -15.27 -1.19
C LYS A 116 -2.63 -14.68 -1.83
N TYR A 117 -2.36 -13.42 -1.56
CA TYR A 117 -1.23 -12.71 -2.14
C TYR A 117 -0.45 -11.97 -1.07
N ALA A 118 0.83 -11.75 -1.32
CA ALA A 118 1.69 -10.88 -0.53
C ALA A 118 2.50 -9.98 -1.45
N LEU A 119 2.46 -8.67 -1.21
CA LEU A 119 3.38 -7.72 -1.80
C LEU A 119 4.58 -7.58 -0.88
N ARG A 120 5.76 -7.87 -1.40
CA ARG A 120 7.03 -7.74 -0.70
C ARG A 120 7.81 -6.57 -1.27
N PHE A 121 8.06 -5.57 -0.44
CA PHE A 121 8.94 -4.45 -0.73
C PHE A 121 10.27 -4.70 0.00
N SER A 122 11.38 -4.66 -0.71
CA SER A 122 12.71 -4.86 -0.13
C SER A 122 13.68 -3.77 -0.56
N GLY A 123 14.43 -3.23 0.38
CA GLY A 123 15.50 -2.25 0.16
C GLY A 123 16.56 -2.37 1.26
N GLY A 124 17.81 -2.62 0.86
CA GLY A 124 18.85 -3.04 1.80
C GLY A 124 18.44 -4.29 2.60
N ASP A 125 18.62 -4.25 3.92
CA ASP A 125 18.26 -5.34 4.84
C ASP A 125 16.79 -5.29 5.30
N ALA A 126 16.06 -4.24 4.94
CA ALA A 126 14.70 -4.03 5.41
C ALA A 126 13.66 -4.58 4.42
N THR A 127 12.62 -5.20 4.96
CA THR A 127 11.50 -5.76 4.18
C THR A 127 10.16 -5.35 4.76
N LEU A 128 9.22 -5.02 3.87
CA LEU A 128 7.83 -4.76 4.17
C LEU A 128 6.99 -5.80 3.42
N VAL A 129 6.13 -6.48 4.16
CA VAL A 129 5.16 -7.45 3.61
C VAL A 129 3.75 -6.92 3.81
N VAL A 130 3.02 -6.79 2.70
CA VAL A 130 1.61 -6.42 2.66
C VAL A 130 0.81 -7.59 2.11
N LEU A 131 -0.01 -8.21 2.97
CA LEU A 131 -0.88 -9.33 2.65
C LEU A 131 -2.19 -8.83 2.03
N LEU A 132 -2.68 -9.56 1.03
CA LEU A 132 -3.92 -9.28 0.32
C LEU A 132 -4.76 -10.56 0.23
N PRO A 133 -6.06 -10.52 0.56
CA PRO A 133 -6.97 -11.61 0.28
C PRO A 133 -7.36 -11.60 -1.20
N ASP A 134 -8.05 -12.66 -1.65
CA ASP A 134 -8.50 -12.78 -3.05
C ASP A 134 -9.34 -11.56 -3.52
N GLY A 135 -10.26 -11.11 -2.66
CA GLY A 135 -11.11 -9.96 -2.95
C GLY A 135 -10.41 -8.60 -2.88
N MET A 136 -9.20 -8.52 -2.31
CA MET A 136 -8.42 -7.27 -2.15
C MET A 136 -9.18 -6.11 -1.46
N HIS A 137 -10.22 -6.42 -0.69
CA HIS A 137 -11.04 -5.44 0.04
C HIS A 137 -10.42 -4.98 1.36
N GLU A 138 -9.35 -5.63 1.78
CA GLU A 138 -8.56 -5.28 2.94
C GLU A 138 -7.09 -5.59 2.64
N LEU A 139 -6.20 -4.92 3.37
CA LEU A 139 -4.78 -5.25 3.37
C LEU A 139 -4.33 -5.57 4.79
N GLY A 140 -3.38 -6.49 4.89
CA GLY A 140 -2.69 -6.82 6.13
C GLY A 140 -1.25 -6.32 6.06
N ARG A 141 -0.84 -5.41 6.94
CA ARG A 141 0.56 -5.07 7.11
C ARG A 141 1.18 -5.97 8.16
N LEU A 142 2.25 -6.69 7.81
CA LEU A 142 3.01 -7.47 8.79
C LEU A 142 3.81 -6.53 9.71
N ALA A 143 3.83 -6.82 11.01
CA ALA A 143 4.70 -6.11 11.94
C ALA A 143 6.18 -6.43 11.65
N PRO A 144 7.11 -5.46 11.81
CA PRO A 144 8.53 -5.70 11.63
C PRO A 144 9.03 -6.77 12.62
N GLY A 145 9.87 -7.69 12.15
CA GLY A 145 10.40 -8.79 12.96
C GLY A 145 9.41 -9.93 13.23
N ALA A 146 8.18 -9.83 12.75
CA ALA A 146 7.14 -10.84 12.93
C ALA A 146 7.29 -11.93 11.85
N GLY A 147 8.22 -12.87 12.05
CA GLY A 147 8.34 -14.09 11.25
C GLY A 147 7.70 -15.27 11.98
N GLY A 148 6.85 -16.05 11.29
CA GLY A 148 6.27 -17.29 11.83
C GLY A 148 4.80 -17.17 12.26
N ALA A 149 4.29 -18.25 12.87
CA ALA A 149 2.86 -18.48 13.13
C ALA A 149 2.20 -17.50 14.14
N GLU A 150 2.98 -16.70 14.87
CA GLU A 150 2.49 -15.70 15.82
C GLU A 150 2.66 -14.26 15.33
N ALA A 151 2.98 -14.09 14.05
CA ALA A 151 3.24 -12.77 13.52
C ALA A 151 2.00 -11.87 13.59
N LEU A 152 2.15 -10.64 14.09
CA LEU A 152 1.05 -9.68 14.13
C LEU A 152 0.83 -9.02 12.77
N VAL A 153 -0.42 -8.98 12.36
CA VAL A 153 -0.89 -8.36 11.12
C VAL A 153 -1.84 -7.23 11.47
N HIS A 154 -1.49 -6.01 11.06
CA HIS A 154 -2.39 -4.87 11.12
C HIS A 154 -3.26 -4.85 9.87
N VAL A 155 -4.54 -5.15 10.03
CA VAL A 155 -5.51 -5.22 8.94
C VAL A 155 -6.23 -3.89 8.81
N LEU A 156 -6.33 -3.41 7.57
CA LEU A 156 -7.00 -2.17 7.22
C LEU A 156 -7.89 -2.41 5.99
N PRO A 157 -9.22 -2.22 6.11
CA PRO A 157 -10.11 -2.32 4.97
C PRO A 157 -9.80 -1.22 3.94
N CYS A 158 -9.81 -1.60 2.67
CA CYS A 158 -9.49 -0.73 1.54
C CYS A 158 -10.50 -0.88 0.38
N PRO A 159 -11.80 -0.65 0.61
CA PRO A 159 -12.86 -0.98 -0.35
C PRO A 159 -12.71 -0.25 -1.69
N ARG A 160 -12.10 0.94 -1.70
CA ARG A 160 -11.86 1.74 -2.92
C ARG A 160 -10.61 1.32 -3.67
N LEU A 161 -9.76 0.49 -3.09
CA LEU A 161 -8.50 0.02 -3.66
C LEU A 161 -8.65 -1.34 -4.36
N ALA A 162 -9.60 -2.16 -3.91
CA ALA A 162 -9.85 -3.51 -4.41
C ALA A 162 -9.98 -3.61 -5.94
N GLY A 163 -10.86 -2.79 -6.52
CA GLY A 163 -11.09 -2.77 -7.97
C GLY A 163 -9.84 -2.38 -8.77
N PRO A 164 -9.23 -1.22 -8.50
CA PRO A 164 -7.98 -0.81 -9.13
C PRO A 164 -6.83 -1.81 -8.99
N LEU A 165 -6.63 -2.42 -7.80
CA LEU A 165 -5.59 -3.43 -7.58
C LEU A 165 -5.81 -4.67 -8.43
N ARG A 166 -7.03 -5.21 -8.38
CA ARG A 166 -7.36 -6.42 -9.14
C ARG A 166 -7.18 -6.19 -10.63
N ARG A 167 -7.62 -5.03 -11.12
CA ARG A 167 -7.40 -4.63 -12.52
C ARG A 167 -5.92 -4.54 -12.83
N TYR A 168 -5.13 -3.85 -12.01
CA TYR A 168 -3.68 -3.71 -12.19
C TYR A 168 -2.99 -5.07 -12.31
N PHE A 169 -3.21 -5.97 -11.37
CA PHE A 169 -2.57 -7.28 -11.40
C PHE A 169 -3.08 -8.17 -12.54
N THR A 170 -4.34 -8.01 -12.96
CA THR A 170 -4.88 -8.75 -14.12
C THR A 170 -4.30 -8.23 -15.44
N ASP A 171 -4.20 -6.91 -15.61
CA ASP A 171 -3.64 -6.26 -16.80
C ASP A 171 -2.15 -6.62 -16.98
N GLU A 172 -1.43 -6.82 -15.87
CA GLU A 172 -0.03 -7.28 -15.84
C GLU A 172 0.14 -8.80 -16.01
N GLY A 173 -0.96 -9.54 -16.18
CA GLY A 173 -0.97 -11.00 -16.37
C GLY A 173 -0.63 -11.80 -15.11
N LEU A 174 -0.78 -11.20 -13.93
CA LEU A 174 -0.35 -11.76 -12.64
C LEU A 174 -1.47 -12.52 -11.92
N LEU A 175 -2.73 -12.25 -12.28
CA LEU A 175 -3.90 -12.99 -11.79
C LEU A 175 -4.49 -13.81 -12.93
N SER A 176 -4.75 -15.10 -12.68
CA SER A 176 -5.33 -16.02 -13.67
C SER A 176 -6.84 -15.83 -13.89
N GLY A 177 -7.42 -14.71 -13.47
CA GLY A 177 -8.87 -14.46 -13.52
C GLY A 177 -9.20 -13.17 -14.26
N LYS A 178 -10.03 -13.27 -15.31
CA LYS A 178 -10.61 -12.13 -16.04
C LYS A 178 -11.23 -11.13 -15.05
N PRO A 179 -11.02 -9.81 -15.22
CA PRO A 179 -11.57 -8.85 -14.27
C PRO A 179 -13.12 -8.89 -14.35
N PRO A 180 -13.84 -8.79 -13.22
CA PRO A 180 -15.29 -8.65 -13.26
C PRO A 180 -15.63 -7.38 -14.03
N ARG A 181 -16.49 -7.51 -15.04
CA ARG A 181 -17.02 -6.40 -15.86
C ARG A 181 -17.93 -5.50 -15.05
#